data_AF-A0A418RLJ0-F1
#
_entry.id   AF-A0A418RLJ0-F1
#
_cell.length_a   1.000
_cell.length_b   1.000
_cell.length_c   1.000
_cell.angle_alpha   90.00
_cell.angle_beta   90.00
_cell.angle_gamma   90.00
#
_symmetry.space_group_name_H-M   'P 1'
#
loop_
_entity.id
_entity.type
_entity.pdbx_description
1 polymer ?
#
loop_
_entity_poly.entity_id
_entity_poly.type
_entity_poly.pdbx_seq_one_letter_code
_entity_poly.pdbx_strand_id
1 'polypeptide(L)'
;MSQGKEHIPSEDSRKLVKNLAAMGVRYVDIAHKLTINDETLRKHYREDLESGRIDANAQIANTLFQQAKKGNMTAAIFWLKTRAGWKETQVTELTGAVDGIAVTFKKPDE
;
A
#
# COMPACT_ATOMS: atom_id res chain seq x y z
N MET A 1 22.19 25.22 -0.01
CA MET A 1 22.01 25.00 -1.47
C MET A 1 23.30 24.37 -1.99
N SER A 2 23.39 23.04 -2.02
CA SER A 2 24.56 22.35 -2.56
C SER A 2 24.56 22.48 -4.08
N GLN A 3 25.62 23.03 -4.65
CA GLN A 3 25.76 23.23 -6.09
C GLN A 3 25.84 21.88 -6.82
N GLY A 4 24.79 21.54 -7.55
CA GLY A 4 24.84 21.37 -9.01
C GLY A 4 25.67 20.24 -9.62
N LYS A 5 26.05 19.18 -8.89
CA LYS A 5 26.57 17.98 -9.57
C LYS A 5 25.41 17.08 -9.96
N GLU A 6 25.28 16.77 -11.24
CA GLU A 6 24.26 15.86 -11.74
C GLU A 6 24.37 14.51 -11.04
N HIS A 7 23.24 14.04 -10.52
CA HIS A 7 23.17 12.77 -9.83
C HIS A 7 23.16 11.63 -10.85
N ILE A 8 24.18 10.75 -10.77
CA ILE A 8 24.31 9.60 -11.66
C ILE A 8 24.05 8.33 -10.84
N PRO A 9 22.94 7.62 -11.10
CA PRO A 9 22.65 6.36 -10.41
C PRO A 9 23.69 5.29 -10.70
N SER A 10 24.32 4.76 -9.66
CA SER A 10 25.09 3.52 -9.71
C SER A 10 24.21 2.30 -9.45
N GLU A 11 24.64 1.11 -9.87
CA GLU A 11 23.93 -0.13 -9.53
C GLU A 11 23.73 -0.31 -8.02
N ASP A 12 24.74 0.01 -7.21
CA ASP A 12 24.66 -0.11 -5.75
C ASP A 12 23.63 0.85 -5.16
N SER A 13 23.56 2.07 -5.69
CA SER A 13 22.55 3.04 -5.26
C SER A 13 21.14 2.58 -5.64
N ARG A 14 20.96 1.94 -6.80
CA ARG A 14 19.68 1.37 -7.22
C ARG A 14 19.26 0.21 -6.32
N LYS A 15 20.17 -0.72 -6.04
CA LYS A 15 19.94 -1.82 -5.09
C LYS A 15 19.57 -1.29 -3.70
N LEU A 16 20.28 -0.28 -3.21
CA LEU A 16 19.99 0.37 -1.94
C LEU A 16 18.58 0.98 -1.93
N VAL A 17 18.24 1.77 -2.94
CA VAL A 17 16.91 2.41 -3.06
C VAL A 17 15.80 1.37 -3.13
N LYS A 18 15.96 0.33 -3.96
CA LYS A 18 15.01 -0.78 -4.08
C LYS A 18 14.78 -1.47 -2.74
N ASN A 19 15.86 -1.80 -2.02
CA ASN A 19 15.78 -2.45 -0.72
C ASN A 19 15.10 -1.57 0.34
N LEU A 20 15.43 -0.28 0.40
CA LEU A 20 14.79 0.64 1.33
C LEU A 20 13.31 0.83 1.02
N ALA A 21 12.94 0.90 -0.27
CA ALA A 21 11.55 0.97 -0.70
C ALA A 21 10.77 -0.31 -0.35
N ALA A 22 11.40 -1.49 -0.50
CA ALA A 22 10.84 -2.77 -0.09
C ALA A 22 10.56 -2.85 1.42
N MET A 23 11.37 -2.18 2.24
CA MET A 23 11.17 -2.07 3.68
C MET A 23 10.17 -0.97 4.09
N GLY A 24 9.56 -0.26 3.13
CA GLY A 24 8.58 0.78 3.39
C GLY A 24 9.18 2.11 3.88
N VAL A 25 10.48 2.33 3.68
CA VAL A 25 11.14 3.59 4.06
C VAL A 25 10.58 4.74 3.20
N ARG A 26 10.30 5.89 3.82
CA ARG A 26 9.74 7.05 3.14
C ARG A 26 10.76 7.61 2.14
N TYR A 27 10.29 8.09 0.99
CA TYR A 27 11.18 8.59 -0.08
C TYR A 27 12.09 9.72 0.39
N VAL A 28 11.61 10.62 1.25
CA VAL A 28 12.41 11.69 1.85
C VAL A 28 13.60 11.17 2.67
N ASP A 29 13.44 10.06 3.39
CA ASP A 29 14.49 9.46 4.20
C ASP A 29 15.50 8.71 3.32
N ILE A 30 15.02 8.08 2.24
CA ILE A 30 15.87 7.45 1.20
C ILE A 30 16.70 8.54 0.49
N ALA A 31 16.08 9.64 0.09
CA ALA A 31 16.76 10.76 -0.54
C ALA A 31 17.83 11.35 0.39
N HIS A 32 17.50 11.55 1.68
CA HIS A 32 18.44 11.98 2.70
C HIS A 32 19.61 10.99 2.86
N LYS A 33 19.33 9.68 2.84
CA LYS A 33 20.37 8.63 2.90
C LYS A 33 21.35 8.70 1.72
N LEU A 34 20.85 9.07 0.53
CA LEU A 34 21.66 9.27 -0.68
C LEU A 34 22.26 10.69 -0.77
N THR A 35 21.97 11.58 0.20
CA THR A 35 22.38 12.99 0.18
C THR A 35 21.90 13.74 -1.07
N ILE A 36 20.70 13.40 -1.54
CA ILE A 36 20.02 14.06 -2.68
C ILE A 36 18.66 14.61 -2.24
N ASN A 37 18.04 15.44 -3.08
CA ASN A 37 16.67 15.87 -2.84
C ASN A 37 15.65 14.80 -3.30
N ASP A 38 14.42 14.88 -2.78
CA ASP A 38 13.34 13.93 -3.10
C ASP A 38 12.98 13.92 -4.59
N GLU A 39 13.07 15.09 -5.25
CA GLU A 39 12.83 15.22 -6.68
C GLU A 39 13.83 14.41 -7.52
N THR A 40 15.13 14.51 -7.21
CA THR A 40 16.21 13.75 -7.85
C THR A 40 16.02 12.26 -7.59
N LEU A 41 15.66 11.87 -6.36
CA LEU A 41 15.36 10.47 -6.06
C LEU A 41 14.26 9.94 -6.98
N ARG A 42 13.12 10.64 -7.06
CA ARG A 42 11.99 10.23 -7.90
C ARG A 42 12.30 10.27 -9.39
N LYS A 43 13.14 11.20 -9.83
CA LYS A 43 13.56 11.31 -11.24
C LYS A 43 14.38 10.10 -11.67
N HIS A 44 15.32 9.67 -10.83
CA HIS A 44 16.34 8.69 -11.20
C HIS A 44 16.06 7.25 -10.76
N TYR A 45 15.23 7.06 -9.72
CA TYR A 45 14.99 5.76 -9.10
C TYR A 45 13.51 5.34 -9.06
N ARG A 46 12.66 5.92 -9.91
CA ARG A 46 11.22 5.61 -9.94
C ARG A 46 10.93 4.11 -10.02
N GLU A 47 11.62 3.42 -10.92
CA GLU A 47 11.45 1.98 -11.13
C GLU A 47 11.95 1.15 -9.95
N ASP A 48 13.07 1.54 -9.33
CA ASP A 48 13.61 0.88 -8.14
C ASP A 48 12.66 1.03 -6.94
N LEU A 49 12.12 2.24 -6.76
CA LEU A 49 11.14 2.55 -5.70
C LEU A 49 9.85 1.75 -5.87
N GLU A 50 9.33 1.67 -7.08
CA GLU A 50 8.09 0.96 -7.37
C GLU A 50 8.28 -0.56 -7.31
N SER A 51 9.31 -1.08 -7.96
CA SER A 51 9.62 -2.52 -7.96
C SER A 51 9.90 -3.03 -6.55
N GLY A 52 10.66 -2.28 -5.74
CA GLY A 52 10.90 -2.65 -4.34
C GLY A 52 9.61 -2.82 -3.55
N ARG A 53 8.66 -1.89 -3.70
CA ARG A 53 7.34 -1.95 -3.04
C ARG A 53 6.49 -3.11 -3.55
N ILE A 54 6.45 -3.32 -4.86
CA ILE A 54 5.71 -4.43 -5.48
C ILE A 54 6.25 -5.77 -4.99
N ASP A 55 7.57 -5.96 -5.05
CA ASP A 55 8.24 -7.20 -4.66
C ASP A 55 7.98 -7.52 -3.18
N ALA A 56 8.10 -6.53 -2.29
CA ALA A 56 7.82 -6.70 -0.86
C ALA A 56 6.37 -7.11 -0.60
N ASN A 57 5.42 -6.41 -1.22
CA ASN A 57 4.00 -6.72 -1.08
C ASN A 57 3.68 -8.14 -1.60
N ALA A 58 4.27 -8.54 -2.73
CA ALA A 58 4.11 -9.88 -3.28
C ALA A 58 4.68 -10.97 -2.36
N GLN A 59 5.84 -10.74 -1.74
CA GLN A 59 6.45 -11.68 -0.80
C GLN A 59 5.59 -11.89 0.46
N ILE A 60 5.09 -10.81 1.06
CA ILE A 60 4.20 -10.89 2.22
C ILE A 60 2.87 -11.55 1.84
N ALA A 61 2.30 -11.20 0.68
CA ALA A 61 1.09 -11.83 0.17
C ALA A 61 1.28 -13.34 -0.06
N ASN A 62 2.39 -13.77 -0.66
CA ASN A 62 2.71 -15.19 -0.82
C ASN A 62 2.83 -15.89 0.53
N THR A 63 3.45 -15.24 1.53
CA THR A 63 3.54 -15.79 2.89
C THR A 63 2.16 -16.06 3.48
N LEU A 64 1.25 -15.09 3.42
CA LEU A 64 -0.14 -15.25 3.88
C LEU A 64 -0.88 -16.34 3.09
N PHE A 65 -0.69 -16.39 1.78
CA PHE A 65 -1.28 -17.43 0.94
C PHE A 65 -0.81 -18.84 1.33
N GLN A 66 0.49 -19.03 1.55
CA GLN A 66 1.02 -20.33 2.00
C GLN A 66 0.53 -20.68 3.42
N GLN A 67 0.44 -19.70 4.32
CA GLN A 67 -0.12 -19.91 5.67
C GLN A 67 -1.58 -20.35 5.60
N ALA A 68 -2.39 -19.69 4.77
CA ALA A 68 -3.79 -20.08 4.53
C ALA A 68 -3.89 -21.53 4.02
N LYS A 69 -3.06 -21.90 3.03
CA LYS A 69 -3.00 -23.29 2.52
C LYS A 69 -2.58 -24.33 3.57
N LYS A 70 -1.80 -23.92 4.58
CA LYS A 70 -1.35 -24.78 5.69
C LYS A 70 -2.35 -24.84 6.86
N GLY A 71 -3.51 -24.20 6.75
CA GLY A 71 -4.55 -24.24 7.78
C GLY A 71 -4.54 -23.07 8.76
N ASN A 72 -3.83 -21.98 8.48
CA ASN A 72 -3.99 -20.75 9.26
C ASN A 72 -5.32 -20.07 8.88
N MET A 73 -6.34 -20.24 9.73
CA MET A 73 -7.69 -19.72 9.45
C MET A 73 -7.76 -18.20 9.39
N THR A 74 -6.98 -17.49 10.20
CA THR A 74 -6.91 -16.03 10.14
C THR A 74 -6.42 -15.55 8.78
N ALA A 75 -5.37 -16.17 8.23
CA ALA A 75 -4.86 -15.85 6.90
C ALA A 75 -5.88 -16.20 5.79
N ALA A 76 -6.57 -17.34 5.92
CA ALA A 76 -7.60 -17.75 4.96
C ALA A 76 -8.81 -16.80 4.96
N ILE A 77 -9.34 -16.46 6.14
CA ILE A 77 -10.44 -15.49 6.30
C ILE A 77 -10.02 -14.12 5.77
N PHE A 78 -8.81 -13.66 6.08
CA PHE A 78 -8.29 -12.40 5.55
C PHE A 78 -8.25 -12.40 4.02
N TRP A 79 -7.74 -13.48 3.40
CA TRP A 79 -7.71 -13.60 1.94
C TRP A 79 -9.11 -13.56 1.34
N LEU A 80 -10.04 -14.35 1.87
CA LEU A 80 -11.41 -14.42 1.35
C LEU A 80 -12.09 -13.05 1.41
N LYS A 81 -11.92 -12.33 2.52
CA LYS A 81 -12.49 -10.99 2.70
C LYS A 81 -11.84 -9.91 1.84
N THR A 82 -10.51 -9.83 1.85
CA THR A 82 -9.79 -8.67 1.29
C THR A 82 -9.34 -8.86 -0.16
N ARG A 83 -9.28 -10.11 -0.66
CA ARG A 83 -8.81 -10.43 -2.01
C ARG A 83 -9.81 -11.24 -2.82
N ALA A 84 -10.56 -12.18 -2.22
CA ALA A 84 -11.56 -12.98 -2.93
C ALA A 84 -12.97 -12.34 -2.97
N GLY A 85 -13.13 -11.15 -2.39
CA GLY A 85 -14.38 -10.38 -2.47
C GLY A 85 -15.50 -10.87 -1.56
N TRP A 86 -15.23 -11.75 -0.59
CA TRP A 86 -16.23 -12.16 0.38
C TRP A 86 -16.52 -11.00 1.32
N LYS A 87 -17.80 -10.71 1.53
CA LYS A 87 -18.26 -9.69 2.46
C LYS A 87 -19.34 -10.28 3.34
N GLU A 88 -19.39 -9.83 4.59
CA GLU A 88 -20.52 -10.16 5.45
C GLU A 88 -21.74 -9.37 5.00
N THR A 89 -22.90 -10.00 5.07
CA THR A 89 -24.17 -9.28 4.98
C THR A 89 -24.41 -8.58 6.30
N GLN A 90 -24.41 -7.26 6.30
CA GLN A 90 -24.82 -6.47 7.46
C GLN A 90 -26.30 -6.15 7.34
N VAL A 91 -27.11 -6.68 8.27
CA VAL A 91 -28.51 -6.28 8.43
C VAL A 91 -28.59 -5.40 9.67
N THR A 92 -29.01 -4.16 9.48
CA THR A 92 -29.24 -3.21 10.58
C THR A 92 -30.74 -3.08 10.77
N GLU A 93 -31.27 -3.71 11.82
CA GLU A 93 -32.66 -3.58 12.21
C GLU A 93 -32.84 -2.28 13.01
N LEU A 94 -33.67 -1.37 12.50
CA LEU A 94 -34.05 -0.15 13.22
C LEU A 94 -35.26 -0.49 14.11
N THR A 95 -35.05 -0.58 15.42
CA THR A 95 -36.13 -0.87 16.40
C THR A 95 -36.44 0.36 17.25
N GLY A 96 -37.72 0.54 17.60
CA GLY A 96 -38.27 1.68 18.33
C GLY A 96 -39.71 1.99 17.86
N ALA A 97 -40.55 2.57 18.72
CA ALA A 97 -41.88 3.04 18.31
C ALA A 97 -41.70 4.26 17.39
N VAL A 98 -41.70 4.00 16.09
CA VAL A 98 -41.72 5.04 15.06
C VAL A 98 -43.06 4.94 14.34
N ASP A 99 -43.81 6.04 14.32
CA ASP A 99 -45.11 6.12 13.62
C ASP A 99 -44.97 5.99 12.09
N GLY A 100 -43.73 6.01 11.58
CA GLY A 100 -43.36 5.73 10.20
C GLY A 100 -41.86 5.96 9.96
N ILE A 101 -41.32 5.36 8.90
CA ILE A 101 -39.95 5.60 8.43
C ILE A 101 -40.02 6.48 7.18
N ALA A 102 -39.42 7.67 7.24
CA ALA A 102 -39.25 8.54 6.07
C ALA A 102 -37.79 8.44 5.57
N VAL A 103 -37.59 7.85 4.39
CA VAL A 103 -36.29 7.80 3.73
C VAL A 103 -36.30 8.81 2.58
N THR A 104 -35.40 9.80 2.62
CA THR A 104 -35.21 10.76 1.53
C THR A 104 -33.83 10.59 0.93
N PHE A 105 -33.76 10.41 -0.39
CA PHE A 105 -32.50 10.38 -1.12
C PHE A 105 -32.29 11.74 -1.79
N LYS A 106 -31.16 12.38 -1.53
CA LYS A 106 -30.69 13.54 -2.30
C LYS A 106 -29.53 13.12 -3.20
N LYS A 107 -29.56 13.60 -4.44
CA LYS A 107 -28.45 13.42 -5.38
C LYS A 107 -27.29 14.36 -4.96
N PRO A 108 -26.01 14.00 -5.19
CA PRO A 108 -24.89 14.78 -4.66
C PRO A 108 -24.76 16.24 -5.13
N ASP A 109 -25.54 16.69 -6.13
CA ASP A 109 -25.37 18.01 -6.75
C ASP A 109 -26.71 18.76 -6.98
N GLU A 110 -27.68 18.61 -6.06
CA GLU A 110 -28.93 19.41 -5.98
C GLU A 110 -29.23 20.00 -4.59
#